data_AF-A0A660MNX4-F1
#
_entry.id   AF-A0A660MNX4-F1
#
_cell.length_a   1.000
_cell.length_b   1.000
_cell.length_c   1.000
_cell.angle_alpha   90.00
_cell.angle_beta   90.00
_cell.angle_gamma   90.00
#
_symmetry.space_group_name_H-M   'P 1'
#
loop_
_entity.id
_entity.type
_entity.pdbx_description
1 polymer ?
#
loop_
_entity_poly.entity_id
_entity_poly.type
_entity_poly.pdbx_seq_one_letter_code
_entity_poly.pdbx_strand_id
1 'polypeptide(L)'
;MGIKETLQDCRNSKKCRMWIIGILMVIVLFLIFFWKKATTALWIIFVLLAIAMGLEGFNYDVDLGKLWETGNYKESRVESVKDKNGNTVRLIGSCVKADVNCNNFTTQAEAQKVYDTCMNEIKKNNKGVSNPKSLDIYGLDKDKDGIACESLPKTKKKKN
;
A
#
# COMPACT_ATOMS: atom_id res chain seq x y z
N MET A 1 2.92 -31.60 -17.15
CA MET A 1 3.14 -30.31 -16.48
C MET A 1 4.24 -30.51 -15.46
N GLY A 2 5.39 -29.86 -15.64
CA GLY A 2 6.58 -30.16 -14.83
C GLY A 2 6.46 -29.61 -13.41
N ILE A 3 7.06 -30.28 -12.42
CA ILE A 3 7.10 -29.83 -11.01
C ILE A 3 7.59 -28.37 -10.91
N LYS A 4 8.48 -27.95 -11.81
CA LYS A 4 9.00 -26.57 -11.89
C LYS A 4 7.93 -25.54 -12.29
N GLU A 5 7.08 -25.84 -13.27
CA GLU A 5 5.98 -24.94 -13.68
C GLU A 5 4.96 -24.82 -12.55
N THR A 6 4.57 -25.96 -11.94
CA THR A 6 3.61 -25.96 -10.82
C THR A 6 4.12 -25.22 -9.59
N LEU A 7 5.43 -25.25 -9.34
CA LEU A 7 6.06 -24.48 -8.25
C LEU A 7 6.10 -22.99 -8.56
N GLN A 8 6.33 -22.61 -9.81
CA GLN A 8 6.35 -21.21 -10.24
C GLN A 8 4.96 -20.58 -10.21
N ASP A 9 3.94 -21.32 -10.64
CA ASP A 9 2.54 -20.91 -10.57
C ASP A 9 2.05 -20.82 -9.11
N CYS A 10 2.46 -21.78 -8.27
CA CYS A 10 2.20 -21.72 -6.83
C CYS A 10 2.87 -20.51 -6.18
N ARG A 11 4.15 -20.22 -6.49
CA ARG A 11 4.85 -19.04 -5.93
C ARG A 11 4.17 -17.73 -6.29
N ASN A 12 3.60 -17.62 -7.48
CA ASN A 12 2.90 -16.41 -7.92
C ASN A 12 1.45 -16.33 -7.38
N SER A 13 0.93 -17.42 -6.80
CA SER A 13 -0.42 -17.48 -6.25
C SER A 13 -0.43 -17.14 -4.75
N LYS A 14 -1.14 -16.05 -4.39
CA LYS A 14 -1.37 -15.66 -2.98
C LYS A 14 -1.97 -16.80 -2.16
N LYS A 15 -2.90 -17.57 -2.75
CA LYS A 15 -3.56 -18.70 -2.06
C LYS A 15 -2.55 -19.79 -1.71
N CYS A 16 -1.62 -20.10 -2.62
CA CYS A 16 -0.63 -21.14 -2.39
C CYS A 16 0.38 -20.71 -1.30
N ARG A 17 0.88 -19.48 -1.37
CA ARG A 17 1.78 -18.91 -0.36
C ARG A 17 1.17 -18.91 1.05
N MET A 18 -0.08 -18.47 1.19
CA MET A 18 -0.80 -18.51 2.46
C MET A 18 -0.95 -19.93 3.03
N TRP A 19 -1.24 -20.90 2.16
CA TRP A 19 -1.37 -22.30 2.58
C TRP A 19 -0.04 -22.88 3.06
N ILE A 20 1.07 -22.57 2.35
CA ILE A 20 2.42 -22.96 2.74
C ILE A 20 2.80 -22.38 4.11
N ILE A 21 2.60 -21.08 4.31
CA ILE A 21 2.89 -20.42 5.60
C ILE A 21 2.06 -21.06 6.72
N GLY A 22 0.78 -21.36 6.47
CA GLY A 22 -0.08 -22.02 7.44
C GLY A 22 0.39 -23.41 7.84
N ILE A 23 0.82 -24.23 6.87
CA ILE A 23 1.38 -25.56 7.16
C ILE A 23 2.67 -25.44 7.98
N LEU A 24 3.55 -24.52 7.61
CA LEU A 24 4.79 -24.26 8.36
C LEU A 24 4.49 -23.88 9.81
N MET A 25 3.49 -23.03 10.06
CA MET A 25 3.07 -22.67 11.41
C MET A 25 2.59 -23.88 12.23
N VAL A 26 1.80 -24.78 11.63
CA VAL A 26 1.34 -26.01 12.29
C VAL A 26 2.52 -26.93 12.63
N ILE A 27 3.48 -27.07 11.72
CA ILE A 27 4.70 -27.85 11.96
C ILE A 27 5.51 -27.25 13.11
N VAL A 28 5.68 -25.93 13.15
CA VAL A 28 6.39 -25.26 14.25
C VAL A 28 5.69 -25.48 15.58
N LEU A 29 4.36 -25.37 15.64
CA LEU A 29 3.59 -25.68 16.85
C LEU A 29 3.76 -27.13 17.30
N PHE A 30 3.78 -28.08 16.35
CA PHE A 30 4.07 -29.48 16.63
C PHE A 30 5.49 -29.66 17.23
N LEU A 31 6.50 -29.01 16.64
CA LEU A 31 7.87 -29.05 17.16
C LEU A 31 7.98 -28.43 18.56
N ILE A 32 7.26 -27.34 18.84
CA ILE A 32 7.20 -26.73 20.18
C ILE A 32 6.61 -27.73 21.20
N PHE A 33 5.53 -28.42 20.83
CA PHE A 33 4.86 -29.36 21.72
C PHE A 33 5.74 -30.57 22.07
N PHE A 34 6.44 -31.15 21.09
CA PHE A 34 7.22 -32.38 21.27
C PHE A 34 8.70 -32.17 21.64
N TRP A 35 9.33 -31.07 21.22
CA TRP A 35 10.79 -30.95 21.19
C TRP A 35 11.36 -29.87 22.13
N LYS A 36 10.68 -29.62 23.26
CA LYS A 36 10.78 -28.52 24.25
C LYS A 36 12.15 -27.85 24.54
N LYS A 37 13.28 -28.43 24.12
CA LYS A 37 14.64 -27.86 24.19
C LYS A 37 14.85 -26.59 23.35
N ALA A 38 14.18 -26.47 22.20
CA ALA A 38 14.33 -25.31 21.30
C ALA A 38 13.13 -24.33 21.34
N THR A 39 12.28 -24.43 22.36
CA THR A 39 10.98 -23.75 22.45
C THR A 39 11.07 -22.23 22.21
N THR A 40 12.03 -21.54 22.83
CA THR A 40 12.16 -20.08 22.69
C THR A 40 12.43 -19.65 21.26
N ALA A 41 13.35 -20.33 20.55
CA ALA A 41 13.65 -20.02 19.16
C ALA A 41 12.46 -20.34 18.24
N LEU A 42 11.74 -21.44 18.49
CA LEU A 42 10.56 -21.81 17.72
C LEU A 42 9.40 -20.82 17.92
N TRP A 43 9.22 -20.25 19.11
CA TRP A 43 8.26 -19.17 19.35
C TRP A 43 8.59 -17.90 18.56
N ILE A 44 9.86 -17.51 18.48
CA ILE A 44 10.30 -16.37 17.67
C ILE A 44 9.96 -16.61 16.20
N ILE A 45 10.29 -17.80 15.68
CA ILE A 45 9.99 -18.20 14.30
C ILE A 45 8.46 -18.18 14.06
N PHE A 46 7.69 -18.71 15.01
CA PHE A 46 6.23 -18.72 14.92
C PHE A 46 5.66 -17.29 14.84
N VAL A 47 6.16 -16.37 15.65
CA VAL A 47 5.76 -14.95 15.61
C VAL A 47 6.10 -14.32 14.25
N LEU A 48 7.30 -14.57 13.72
CA LEU A 48 7.70 -14.07 12.39
C LEU A 48 6.80 -14.63 11.28
N LEU A 49 6.45 -15.92 11.34
CA LEU A 49 5.52 -16.54 10.38
C LEU A 49 4.10 -15.97 10.52
N ALA A 50 3.63 -15.73 11.74
CA ALA A 50 2.32 -15.11 11.98
C ALA A 50 2.26 -13.68 11.43
N ILE A 51 3.34 -12.90 11.59
CA ILE A 51 3.48 -11.59 10.97
C ILE A 51 3.43 -11.70 9.45
N ALA A 52 4.21 -12.61 8.84
CA ALA A 52 4.21 -12.81 7.40
C ALA A 52 2.82 -13.22 6.86
N MET A 53 2.13 -14.12 7.55
CA MET A 53 0.76 -14.51 7.23
C MET A 53 -0.21 -13.32 7.35
N GLY A 54 -0.06 -12.47 8.36
CA GLY A 54 -0.85 -11.25 8.53
C GLY A 54 -0.67 -10.29 7.35
N LEU A 55 0.58 -9.95 7.01
CA LEU A 55 0.86 -9.05 5.88
C LEU A 55 0.30 -9.60 4.56
N GLU A 56 0.47 -10.92 4.33
CA GLU A 56 0.02 -11.55 3.10
C GLU A 56 -1.51 -11.72 3.04
N GLY A 57 -2.17 -12.02 4.16
CA GLY A 57 -3.62 -12.18 4.25
C GLY A 57 -4.40 -10.87 4.09
N PHE A 58 -3.86 -9.76 4.59
CA PHE A 58 -4.53 -8.45 4.51
C PHE A 58 -4.27 -7.69 3.20
N ASN A 59 -3.61 -8.30 2.20
CA ASN A 59 -3.12 -7.61 1.00
C ASN A 59 -2.40 -6.29 1.36
N TYR A 60 -1.69 -6.30 2.50
CA TYR A 60 -1.24 -5.08 3.15
C TYR A 60 0.21 -4.86 2.77
N ASP A 61 0.43 -3.94 1.83
CA ASP A 61 1.78 -3.57 1.40
C ASP A 61 2.26 -2.40 2.25
N VAL A 62 3.44 -2.53 2.86
CA VAL A 62 4.06 -1.54 3.74
C VAL A 62 5.46 -1.26 3.24
N ASP A 63 5.77 0.00 3.00
CA ASP A 63 7.13 0.43 2.72
C ASP A 63 7.93 0.42 4.03
N LEU A 64 8.72 -0.65 4.23
CA LEU A 64 9.51 -0.84 5.45
C LEU A 64 10.53 0.29 5.68
N GLY A 65 11.04 0.89 4.60
CA GLY A 65 11.92 2.06 4.70
C GLY A 65 11.16 3.26 5.25
N LYS A 66 9.96 3.53 4.71
CA LYS A 66 9.12 4.62 5.21
C LYS A 66 8.62 4.38 6.64
N LEU A 67 8.31 3.13 7.00
CA LEU A 67 7.91 2.77 8.36
C LEU A 67 9.06 3.00 9.35
N TRP A 68 10.29 2.68 8.94
CA TRP A 68 11.48 2.94 9.75
C TRP A 68 11.73 4.44 9.94
N GLU A 69 11.58 5.24 8.87
CA GLU A 69 11.77 6.70 8.93
C GLU A 69 10.72 7.41 9.80
N THR A 70 9.45 7.03 9.65
CA THR A 70 8.32 7.77 10.24
C THR A 70 7.83 7.17 11.56
N GLY A 71 8.09 5.88 11.79
CA GLY A 71 7.43 5.11 12.85
C GLY A 71 5.91 4.98 12.69
N ASN A 72 5.33 5.50 11.60
CA ASN A 72 3.90 5.58 11.39
C ASN A 72 3.45 4.59 10.31
N TYR A 73 2.63 3.63 10.75
CA TYR A 73 2.06 2.59 9.90
C TYR A 73 1.12 3.12 8.81
N LYS A 74 0.37 4.21 9.07
CA LYS A 74 -0.53 4.79 8.06
C LYS A 74 0.24 5.50 6.96
N GLU A 75 1.36 6.15 7.30
CA GLU A 75 2.21 6.88 6.36
C GLU A 75 3.11 5.97 5.52
N SER A 76 3.32 4.73 5.96
CA SER A 76 4.12 3.73 5.26
C SER A 76 3.29 2.76 4.43
N ARG A 77 1.95 2.87 4.44
CA ARG A 77 1.08 2.04 3.62
C ARG A 77 1.37 2.26 2.14
N VAL A 78 1.34 1.20 1.34
CA VAL A 78 1.55 1.22 -0.11
C VAL A 78 0.34 0.61 -0.81
N GLU A 79 -0.04 1.17 -1.95
CA GLU A 79 -1.04 0.59 -2.84
C GLU A 79 -0.60 0.80 -4.28
N SER A 80 -0.83 -0.20 -5.14
CA SER A 80 -0.47 -0.13 -6.56
C SER A 80 -1.74 0.04 -7.38
N VAL A 81 -1.88 1.17 -8.06
CA VAL A 81 -2.98 1.44 -9.00
C VAL A 81 -2.47 1.36 -10.42
N LYS A 82 -3.32 0.91 -11.36
CA LYS A 82 -3.01 0.97 -12.78
C LYS A 82 -3.53 2.26 -13.38
N ASP A 83 -2.70 2.94 -14.14
CA ASP A 83 -3.14 4.09 -14.92
C ASP A 83 -3.95 3.68 -16.16
N LYS A 84 -4.49 4.67 -16.87
CA LYS A 84 -5.24 4.47 -18.13
C LYS A 84 -4.39 3.88 -19.26
N ASN A 85 -3.07 3.95 -19.15
CA ASN A 85 -2.10 3.43 -20.11
C ASN A 85 -1.56 2.04 -19.72
N GLY A 86 -2.04 1.46 -18.62
CA GLY A 86 -1.62 0.16 -18.10
C GLY A 86 -0.34 0.18 -17.25
N ASN A 87 0.26 1.34 -16.96
CA ASN A 87 1.41 1.46 -16.08
C ASN A 87 1.00 1.29 -14.61
N THR A 88 1.82 0.58 -13.84
CA THR A 88 1.63 0.44 -12.39
C THR A 88 2.21 1.65 -11.67
N VAL A 89 1.38 2.34 -10.91
CA VAL A 89 1.76 3.49 -10.07
C VAL A 89 1.65 3.07 -8.60
N ARG A 90 2.76 3.15 -7.87
CA ARG A 90 2.80 2.99 -6.41
C ARG A 90 2.40 4.30 -5.74
N LEU A 91 1.34 4.21 -4.96
CA LEU A 91 0.88 5.18 -3.98
C LEU A 91 1.48 4.85 -2.63
N ILE A 92 1.85 5.87 -1.84
CA ILE A 92 2.40 5.70 -0.49
C ILE A 92 1.67 6.63 0.49
N GLY A 93 1.49 6.19 1.73
CA GLY A 93 1.05 7.02 2.85
C GLY A 93 -0.34 7.62 2.71
N SER A 94 -0.46 8.93 2.94
CA SER A 94 -1.73 9.67 2.84
C SER A 94 -2.33 9.64 1.43
N CYS A 95 -1.51 9.32 0.44
CA CYS A 95 -1.92 9.13 -0.94
C CYS A 95 -2.35 7.68 -1.22
N VAL A 96 -2.56 6.83 -0.22
CA VAL A 96 -3.10 5.47 -0.36
C VAL A 96 -4.53 5.39 0.17
N LYS A 97 -5.47 5.07 -0.71
CA LYS A 97 -6.90 4.88 -0.40
C LYS A 97 -7.51 6.05 0.36
N ALA A 98 -7.15 7.24 -0.07
CA ALA A 98 -7.88 8.43 0.28
C ALA A 98 -9.12 8.43 -0.63
N ASP A 99 -10.32 8.09 -0.13
CA ASP A 99 -11.61 8.46 -0.76
C ASP A 99 -11.77 9.98 -0.69
N VAL A 100 -10.76 10.68 -1.20
CA VAL A 100 -10.58 12.11 -1.12
C VAL A 100 -11.04 12.61 -2.46
N ASN A 101 -12.23 13.16 -2.45
CA ASN A 101 -12.82 13.89 -3.56
C ASN A 101 -12.96 15.36 -3.14
N CYS A 102 -13.46 16.20 -4.04
CA CYS A 102 -13.61 17.62 -3.76
C CYS A 102 -14.52 17.94 -2.56
N ASN A 103 -15.42 17.04 -2.16
CA ASN A 103 -16.30 17.24 -1.00
C ASN A 103 -15.56 17.10 0.34
N ASN A 104 -14.35 16.53 0.34
CA ASN A 104 -13.52 16.42 1.54
C ASN A 104 -12.82 17.74 1.89
N PHE A 105 -12.89 18.75 1.02
CA PHE A 105 -12.18 20.02 1.18
C PHE A 105 -13.16 21.19 1.30
N THR A 106 -12.82 22.14 2.17
CA THR A 106 -13.60 23.38 2.31
C THR A 106 -13.16 24.43 1.28
N THR A 107 -11.91 24.36 0.84
CA THR A 107 -11.32 25.33 -0.09
C THR A 107 -10.50 24.65 -1.18
N GLN A 108 -10.42 25.33 -2.33
CA GLN A 108 -9.62 24.89 -3.47
C GLN A 108 -8.13 24.80 -3.09
N ALA A 109 -7.62 25.73 -2.29
CA ALA A 109 -6.22 25.73 -1.85
C ALA A 109 -5.86 24.49 -1.00
N GLU A 110 -6.78 24.00 -0.16
CA GLU A 110 -6.59 22.76 0.61
C GLU A 110 -6.55 21.54 -0.31
N ALA A 111 -7.44 21.48 -1.30
CA ALA A 111 -7.47 20.41 -2.30
C ALA A 111 -6.19 20.38 -3.14
N GLN A 112 -5.73 21.55 -3.61
CA GLN A 112 -4.51 21.70 -4.40
C GLN A 112 -3.28 21.22 -3.64
N LYS A 113 -3.17 21.55 -2.34
CA LYS A 113 -2.03 21.13 -1.52
C LYS A 113 -1.93 19.61 -1.41
N VAL A 114 -3.06 18.93 -1.22
CA VAL A 114 -3.09 17.46 -1.17
C VAL A 114 -2.75 16.88 -2.54
N TYR A 115 -3.34 17.42 -3.61
CA TYR A 115 -3.04 17.01 -4.98
C TYR A 115 -1.54 17.12 -5.30
N ASP A 116 -0.93 18.29 -5.06
CA ASP A 116 0.50 18.53 -5.33
C ASP A 116 1.40 17.62 -4.50
N THR A 117 1.06 17.40 -3.22
CA THR A 117 1.80 16.49 -2.34
C THR A 117 1.82 15.09 -2.93
N CYS A 118 0.66 14.56 -3.32
CA CYS A 118 0.57 13.23 -3.90
C CYS A 118 1.26 13.13 -5.25
N MET A 119 1.16 14.14 -6.12
CA MET A 119 1.86 14.14 -7.40
C MET A 119 3.38 14.09 -7.24
N ASN A 120 3.92 14.81 -6.26
CA ASN A 120 5.34 14.80 -5.95
C ASN A 120 5.81 13.45 -5.38
N GLU A 121 5.03 12.85 -4.48
CA GLU A 121 5.33 11.53 -3.94
C GLU A 121 5.30 10.44 -5.03
N ILE A 122 4.32 10.50 -5.93
CA ILE A 122 4.25 9.59 -7.08
C ILE A 122 5.49 9.74 -7.95
N LYS A 123 5.88 10.98 -8.30
CA LYS A 123 7.06 11.25 -9.12
C LYS A 123 8.34 10.73 -8.47
N LYS A 124 8.48 10.89 -7.15
CA LYS A 124 9.64 10.44 -6.39
C LYS A 124 9.74 8.92 -6.34
N ASN A 125 8.62 8.24 -6.13
CA ASN A 125 8.58 6.80 -5.88
C ASN A 125 8.38 5.95 -7.16
N ASN A 126 8.02 6.56 -8.29
CA ASN A 126 7.76 5.88 -9.55
C ASN A 126 8.63 6.46 -10.67
N LYS A 127 9.78 5.83 -10.92
CA LYS A 127 10.76 6.26 -11.94
C LYS A 127 10.24 6.22 -13.40
N GLY A 128 9.09 5.59 -13.65
CA GLY A 128 8.46 5.47 -14.98
C GLY A 128 7.30 6.43 -15.24
N VAL A 129 6.90 7.25 -14.27
CA VAL A 129 5.78 8.19 -14.43
C VAL A 129 6.32 9.54 -14.88
N SER A 130 6.20 9.82 -16.19
CA SER A 130 6.67 11.07 -16.79
C SER A 130 5.77 12.27 -16.47
N ASN A 131 4.45 12.07 -16.38
CA ASN A 131 3.50 13.13 -16.02
C ASN A 131 2.45 12.64 -14.99
N PRO A 132 2.76 12.74 -13.68
CA PRO A 132 1.84 12.30 -12.62
C PRO A 132 0.48 12.99 -12.66
N LYS A 133 0.43 14.27 -13.05
CA LYS A 133 -0.81 15.07 -13.10
C LYS A 133 -1.86 14.47 -14.03
N SER A 134 -1.41 13.79 -15.10
CA SER A 134 -2.32 13.14 -16.06
C SER A 134 -3.04 11.90 -15.50
N LEU A 135 -2.60 11.38 -14.36
CA LEU A 135 -3.13 10.16 -13.74
C LEU A 135 -4.50 10.41 -13.08
N ASP A 136 -4.72 11.62 -12.55
CA ASP A 136 -5.94 12.01 -11.82
C ASP A 136 -6.49 10.88 -10.93
N ILE A 137 -5.62 10.34 -10.08
CA ILE A 137 -5.85 9.09 -9.31
C ILE A 137 -7.10 9.19 -8.42
N TYR A 138 -7.51 10.42 -8.10
CA TYR A 138 -8.61 10.72 -7.18
C TYR A 138 -9.77 11.49 -7.80
N GLY A 139 -9.75 11.77 -9.11
CA GLY A 139 -10.80 12.58 -9.73
C GLY A 139 -10.85 14.02 -9.22
N LEU A 140 -9.73 14.51 -8.65
CA LEU A 140 -9.64 15.86 -8.08
C LEU A 140 -9.46 16.90 -9.19
N ASP A 141 -8.81 16.52 -10.30
CA ASP A 141 -8.48 17.38 -11.44
C ASP A 141 -8.97 16.68 -12.72
N LYS A 142 -10.28 16.77 -12.96
CA LYS A 142 -10.99 15.96 -13.96
C LYS A 142 -10.65 16.34 -15.39
N ASP A 143 -10.40 17.62 -15.62
CA ASP A 143 -9.97 18.23 -16.88
C ASP A 143 -8.44 18.22 -17.06
N LYS A 144 -7.70 17.88 -16.01
CA LYS A 144 -6.26 17.56 -16.03
C LYS A 144 -5.38 18.74 -16.41
N ASP A 145 -5.81 19.94 -16.05
CA ASP A 145 -5.04 21.16 -16.29
C ASP A 145 -4.02 21.43 -15.15
N GLY A 146 -4.06 20.61 -14.10
CA GLY A 146 -3.19 20.69 -12.93
C GLY A 146 -3.80 21.46 -11.76
N ILE A 147 -5.07 21.90 -11.87
CA ILE A 147 -5.81 22.63 -10.84
C ILE A 147 -6.88 21.71 -10.23
N ALA A 148 -6.67 21.30 -8.99
CA ALA A 148 -7.60 20.42 -8.30
C ALA A 148 -8.84 21.19 -7.81
N CYS A 149 -10.02 20.59 -8.00
CA CYS A 149 -11.30 20.98 -7.42
C CYS A 149 -11.65 22.46 -7.61
N GLU A 150 -11.56 22.95 -8.85
CA GLU A 150 -11.79 24.35 -9.21
C GLU A 150 -13.14 24.92 -8.75
N SER A 151 -14.15 24.05 -8.58
CA SER A 151 -15.48 24.41 -8.10
C SER A 151 -15.51 24.87 -6.64
N LEU A 152 -14.43 24.63 -5.87
CA LEU A 152 -14.36 25.00 -4.46
C LEU A 152 -14.01 26.50 -4.28
N PRO A 153 -14.41 27.12 -3.15
CA PRO A 153 -14.01 28.47 -2.83
C PRO A 153 -12.48 28.62 -2.73
N LYS A 154 -11.91 29.67 -3.33
CA LYS A 154 -10.47 29.97 -3.25
C LYS A 154 -10.01 30.43 -1.87
N THR A 155 -10.93 30.93 -1.03
CA THR A 155 -10.66 31.41 0.34
C THR A 155 -11.69 30.86 1.32
N LYS A 156 -11.28 30.64 2.58
CA LYS A 156 -12.22 30.31 3.66
C LYS A 156 -13.16 31.51 3.84
N LYS A 157 -14.46 31.33 3.58
CA LYS A 157 -15.45 32.30 4.04
C LYS A 157 -15.31 32.43 5.55
N LYS A 158 -14.90 33.61 6.03
CA LYS A 158 -15.06 33.96 7.44
C LYS A 158 -16.54 33.78 7.77
N LYS A 159 -16.87 32.79 8.61
CA LYS A 159 -18.16 32.78 9.30
C LYS A 159 -18.14 34.02 10.20
N ASN A 160 -18.92 35.03 9.82
CA ASN A 160 -19.38 36.03 10.77
C ASN A 160 -20.45 35.40 11.65
#